data_AF-A0A5E3X420-F1
#
_entry.id   AF-A0A5E3X420-F1
#
_cell.length_a   1.000
_cell.length_b   1.000
_cell.length_c   1.000
_cell.angle_alpha   90.00
_cell.angle_beta   90.00
_cell.angle_gamma   90.00
#
_symmetry.space_group_name_H-M   'P 1'
#
loop_
_entity.id
_entity.type
_entity.pdbx_description
1 polymer ?
#
loop_
_entity_poly.entity_id
_entity_poly.type
_entity_poly.pdbx_seq_one_letter_code
_entity_poly.pdbx_strand_id
1 'polypeptide(L)'
;MSSSRSWKPLPLDTCTECWSASTTLKRCSVCQVSMYCSSACQKKSRESHERFCVSAPSLPTGPPPAPIAAVQVSGPNFEPKAITVPPGHPVWSQGSIAPVSQFAGIPLFVYRDTDKKEQNQSATYMMIAPESGLAPLRWDRAGTVTVVRADHEPLTPVALEMYWMFCSKLISMCPDDEADAQKMCNPNDFQAFCREYKEGGASQEYKEGEGSMNGVGALVALASASALVLAFARRLLYG
;
A
#
# COMPACT_ATOMS: atom_id res chain seq x y z
N MET A 1 5.81 -12.02 27.83
CA MET A 1 5.86 -13.05 26.77
C MET A 1 5.04 -12.53 25.60
N SER A 2 5.70 -11.98 24.56
CA SER A 2 5.02 -11.44 23.40
C SER A 2 4.40 -12.58 22.61
N SER A 3 3.08 -12.70 22.64
CA SER A 3 2.33 -13.68 21.86
C SER A 3 2.41 -13.29 20.39
N SER A 4 3.43 -13.79 19.70
CA SER A 4 3.57 -13.66 18.25
C SER A 4 2.39 -14.40 17.62
N ARG A 5 1.42 -13.65 17.07
CA ARG A 5 0.34 -14.27 16.29
C ARG A 5 0.96 -15.08 15.17
N SER A 6 0.58 -16.35 15.10
CA SER A 6 0.93 -17.28 14.01
C SER A 6 0.18 -16.84 12.75
N TRP A 7 0.74 -15.89 12.00
CA TRP A 7 0.30 -15.62 10.63
C TRP A 7 0.55 -16.87 9.78
N LYS A 8 -0.47 -17.33 9.06
CA LYS A 8 -0.33 -18.39 8.04
C LYS A 8 -0.13 -17.71 6.69
N PRO A 9 1.00 -17.94 5.98
CA PRO A 9 1.17 -17.47 4.61
C PRO A 9 0.01 -17.99 3.76
N LEU A 10 -0.52 -17.15 2.88
CA LEU A 10 -1.53 -17.61 1.94
C LEU A 10 -0.83 -18.50 0.89
N PRO A 11 -1.54 -19.47 0.26
CA PRO A 11 -0.96 -20.44 -0.67
C PRO A 11 -0.25 -19.86 -1.92
N LEU A 12 -0.27 -18.53 -2.09
CA LEU A 12 0.27 -17.80 -3.23
C LEU A 12 1.32 -16.76 -2.84
N ASP A 13 1.80 -16.76 -1.60
CA ASP A 13 2.95 -15.95 -1.23
C ASP A 13 4.23 -16.55 -1.83
N THR A 14 5.11 -15.68 -2.33
CA THR A 14 6.38 -16.05 -2.96
C THR A 14 7.56 -15.59 -2.12
N CYS A 15 8.67 -16.33 -2.20
CA CYS A 15 9.92 -15.89 -1.62
C CYS A 15 10.46 -14.66 -2.37
N THR A 16 10.86 -13.60 -1.66
CA THR A 16 11.44 -12.38 -2.22
C THR A 16 12.73 -12.63 -3.01
N GLU A 17 13.51 -13.67 -2.65
CA GLU A 17 14.78 -13.99 -3.31
C GLU A 17 14.61 -14.92 -4.53
N CYS A 18 13.97 -16.08 -4.33
CA CYS A 18 13.90 -17.12 -5.37
C CYS A 18 12.57 -17.17 -6.11
N TRP A 19 11.62 -16.29 -5.76
CA TRP A 19 10.28 -16.17 -6.36
C TRP A 19 9.41 -17.43 -6.29
N SER A 20 9.88 -18.47 -5.60
CA SER A 20 9.16 -19.73 -5.44
C SER A 20 7.99 -19.54 -4.48
N ALA A 21 6.82 -20.02 -4.88
CA ALA A 21 5.64 -20.07 -4.01
C ALA A 21 5.90 -21.04 -2.84
N SER A 22 5.48 -20.66 -1.63
CA SER A 22 5.62 -21.52 -0.46
C SER A 22 4.57 -21.19 0.60
N THR A 23 4.04 -22.23 1.24
CA THR A 23 3.11 -22.10 2.38
C THR A 23 3.82 -21.86 3.71
N THR A 24 5.15 -21.93 3.74
CA THR A 24 5.98 -21.86 4.96
C THR A 24 6.98 -20.72 4.91
N LEU A 25 6.60 -19.60 4.28
CA LEU A 25 7.45 -18.41 4.24
C LEU A 25 7.60 -17.80 5.63
N LYS A 26 8.82 -17.35 5.92
CA LYS A 26 9.18 -16.61 7.13
C LYS A 26 9.37 -15.14 6.76
N ARG A 27 8.80 -14.25 7.56
CA ARG A 27 9.00 -12.81 7.40
C ARG A 27 10.38 -12.39 7.92
N CYS A 28 10.95 -11.34 7.33
CA CYS A 28 12.12 -10.68 7.90
C CYS A 28 11.81 -10.25 9.34
N SER A 29 12.67 -10.59 10.29
CA SER A 29 12.46 -10.27 11.70
C SER A 29 12.45 -8.77 12.00
N VAL A 30 13.10 -7.97 11.14
CA VAL A 30 13.25 -6.51 11.31
C VAL A 30 12.07 -5.75 10.70
N CYS A 31 11.86 -5.88 9.38
CA CYS A 31 10.82 -5.11 8.69
C CYS A 31 9.45 -5.81 8.66
N GLN A 32 9.39 -7.13 8.85
CA GLN A 32 8.19 -7.95 8.74
C GLN A 32 7.45 -7.88 7.38
N VAL A 33 8.04 -7.26 6.36
CA VAL A 33 7.48 -7.14 4.99
C VAL A 33 7.99 -8.26 4.10
N SER A 34 9.30 -8.37 3.94
CA SER A 34 9.92 -9.33 3.02
C SER A 34 9.76 -10.76 3.54
N MET A 35 9.54 -11.71 2.62
CA MET A 35 9.21 -13.10 2.94
C MET A 35 10.20 -14.06 2.29
N TYR A 36 10.66 -15.06 3.04
CA TYR A 36 11.68 -15.99 2.60
C TYR A 36 11.31 -17.43 2.90
N CYS A 37 11.56 -18.34 1.95
CA CYS A 37 11.35 -19.77 2.17
C CYS A 37 12.41 -20.38 3.11
N SER A 38 13.57 -19.72 3.25
CA SER A 38 14.67 -20.16 4.09
C SER A 38 15.53 -18.99 4.55
N SER A 39 16.32 -19.20 5.60
CA SER A 39 17.35 -18.25 6.03
C SER A 39 18.47 -18.08 5.00
N ALA A 40 18.70 -19.08 4.14
CA ALA A 40 19.65 -18.97 3.03
C ALA A 40 19.18 -17.93 2.00
N CYS A 41 17.89 -17.96 1.62
CA CYS A 41 17.29 -16.95 0.75
C CYS A 41 17.32 -15.55 1.38
N GLN A 42 17.00 -15.43 2.67
CA GLN A 42 17.09 -14.15 3.38
C GLN A 42 18.52 -13.58 3.40
N LYS A 43 19.54 -14.43 3.60
CA LYS A 43 20.95 -13.99 3.56
C LYS A 43 21.38 -13.55 2.16
N LYS A 44 20.92 -14.26 1.13
CA LYS A 44 21.26 -13.95 -0.26
C LYS A 44 20.65 -12.62 -0.69
N SER A 45 19.43 -12.32 -0.27
CA SER A 45 18.79 -11.03 -0.55
C SER A 45 19.27 -9.91 0.36
N ARG A 46 20.23 -10.12 1.27
CA ARG A 46 20.53 -9.16 2.35
C ARG A 46 20.95 -7.80 1.82
N GLU A 47 21.82 -7.76 0.81
CA GLU A 47 22.38 -6.52 0.26
C GLU A 47 21.33 -5.67 -0.47
N SER A 48 20.42 -6.29 -1.22
CA SER A 48 19.30 -5.58 -1.84
C SER A 48 18.24 -5.20 -0.82
N HIS A 49 17.94 -6.11 0.11
CA HIS A 49 16.91 -5.92 1.13
C HIS A 49 17.28 -4.87 2.18
N GLU A 50 18.54 -4.78 2.61
CA GLU A 50 18.93 -3.90 3.73
C GLU A 50 18.62 -2.42 3.47
N ARG A 51 18.62 -2.02 2.20
CA ARG A 51 18.22 -0.68 1.73
C ARG A 51 16.76 -0.35 2.08
N PHE A 52 15.91 -1.38 2.14
CA PHE A 52 14.47 -1.31 2.46
C PHE A 52 14.15 -2.01 3.79
N CYS A 53 15.16 -2.48 4.52
CA CYS A 53 14.94 -3.18 5.77
C CYS A 53 14.81 -2.18 6.92
N VAL A 54 13.74 -1.39 6.90
CA VAL A 54 13.40 -0.49 8.01
C VAL A 54 12.67 -1.27 9.09
N SER A 55 12.97 -0.99 10.35
CA SER A 55 12.21 -1.54 11.48
C SER A 55 10.72 -1.29 11.24
N ALA A 56 9.91 -2.34 11.34
CA ALA A 56 8.47 -2.17 11.23
C ALA A 56 8.00 -1.13 12.26
N PRO A 57 7.15 -0.17 11.88
CA PRO A 57 6.52 0.69 12.86
C PRO A 57 5.86 -0.19 13.93
N SER A 58 5.89 0.25 15.19
CA SER A 58 5.23 -0.46 16.28
C SER A 58 3.71 -0.42 16.07
N LEU A 59 3.19 -1.40 15.35
CA LEU A 59 1.77 -1.51 15.07
C LEU A 59 1.02 -2.05 16.30
N PRO A 60 -0.22 -1.58 16.55
CA PRO A 60 -1.08 -2.18 17.55
C PRO A 60 -1.22 -3.69 17.34
N THR A 61 -1.16 -4.46 18.43
CA THR A 61 -1.34 -5.91 18.34
C THR A 61 -2.82 -6.25 18.39
N GLY A 62 -3.43 -6.41 17.21
CA GLY A 62 -4.81 -6.91 17.07
C GLY A 62 -5.78 -5.95 16.43
N PRO A 63 -7.07 -6.30 16.39
CA PRO A 63 -8.08 -5.44 15.81
C PRO A 63 -8.30 -4.18 16.68
N PRO A 64 -8.84 -3.09 16.09
CA PRO A 64 -9.20 -1.89 16.84
C PRO A 64 -10.38 -2.16 17.81
N PRO A 65 -10.58 -1.33 18.85
CA PRO A 65 -11.68 -1.48 19.79
C PRO A 65 -13.04 -1.05 19.22
N ALA A 66 -13.06 -0.28 18.13
CA ALA A 66 -14.25 0.24 17.49
C ALA A 66 -14.11 0.15 15.96
N PRO A 67 -15.22 0.25 15.20
CA PRO A 67 -15.15 0.34 13.75
C PRO A 67 -14.36 1.57 13.31
N ILE A 68 -13.50 1.42 12.30
CA ILE A 68 -12.68 2.52 11.77
C ILE A 68 -13.03 2.85 10.32
N ALA A 69 -12.79 4.09 9.91
CA ALA A 69 -12.95 4.50 8.51
C ALA A 69 -11.86 3.85 7.63
N ALA A 70 -12.31 3.35 6.49
CA ALA A 70 -11.55 2.53 5.57
C ALA A 70 -11.97 2.82 4.13
N VAL A 71 -11.31 2.18 3.18
CA VAL A 71 -11.60 2.37 1.76
C VAL A 71 -11.69 1.02 1.06
N GLN A 72 -12.74 0.82 0.28
CA GLN A 72 -12.88 -0.31 -0.63
C GLN A 72 -12.54 0.14 -2.05
N VAL A 73 -11.83 -0.70 -2.79
CA VAL A 73 -11.45 -0.44 -4.19
C VAL A 73 -11.78 -1.66 -5.03
N SER A 74 -12.39 -1.45 -6.18
CA SER A 74 -12.84 -2.53 -7.08
C SER A 74 -12.79 -2.10 -8.54
N GLY A 75 -12.75 -3.07 -9.44
CA GLY A 75 -12.86 -2.83 -10.88
C GLY A 75 -11.57 -2.31 -11.53
N PRO A 76 -11.60 -2.12 -12.86
CA PRO A 76 -10.43 -1.72 -13.63
C PRO A 76 -10.03 -0.26 -13.38
N ASN A 77 -11.00 0.59 -13.03
CA ASN A 77 -10.77 2.00 -12.72
C ASN A 77 -10.54 2.19 -11.22
N PHE A 78 -9.75 3.20 -10.85
CA PHE A 78 -9.58 3.56 -9.44
C PHE A 78 -10.81 4.33 -8.94
N GLU A 79 -11.76 3.59 -8.37
CA GLU A 79 -13.00 4.15 -7.78
C GLU A 79 -13.04 3.86 -6.27
N PRO A 80 -12.31 4.64 -5.44
CA PRO A 80 -12.24 4.39 -4.01
C PRO A 80 -13.56 4.75 -3.32
N LYS A 81 -14.14 3.77 -2.61
CA LYS A 81 -15.37 3.93 -1.84
C LYS A 81 -15.07 3.98 -0.35
N ALA A 82 -15.48 5.06 0.32
CA ALA A 82 -15.42 5.15 1.78
C ALA A 82 -16.33 4.08 2.42
N ILE A 83 -15.78 3.34 3.37
CA ILE A 83 -16.50 2.32 4.16
C ILE A 83 -16.06 2.38 5.63
N THR A 84 -16.75 1.63 6.48
CA THR A 84 -16.35 1.42 7.88
C THR A 84 -16.07 -0.05 8.11
N VAL A 85 -14.93 -0.36 8.70
CA VAL A 85 -14.48 -1.74 8.96
C VAL A 85 -14.62 -2.06 10.45
N PRO A 86 -15.43 -3.06 10.84
CA PRO A 86 -15.59 -3.45 12.24
C PRO A 86 -14.36 -4.21 12.78
N PRO A 87 -14.18 -4.30 14.12
CA PRO A 87 -13.09 -5.07 14.74
C PRO A 87 -13.04 -6.56 14.34
N GLY A 88 -14.17 -7.16 13.99
CA GLY A 88 -14.26 -8.56 13.57
C GLY A 88 -13.87 -8.82 12.10
N HIS A 89 -13.51 -7.78 11.34
CA HIS A 89 -13.22 -7.92 9.92
C HIS A 89 -11.93 -8.73 9.65
N PRO A 90 -11.89 -9.63 8.66
CA PRO A 90 -10.71 -10.45 8.37
C PRO A 90 -9.43 -9.67 8.08
N VAL A 91 -9.52 -8.45 7.55
CA VAL A 91 -8.35 -7.58 7.24
C VAL A 91 -7.36 -7.45 8.42
N TRP A 92 -7.84 -7.45 9.66
CA TRP A 92 -7.00 -7.34 10.86
C TRP A 92 -6.13 -8.56 11.15
N SER A 93 -6.47 -9.70 10.55
CA SER A 93 -5.82 -10.99 10.81
C SER A 93 -5.28 -11.66 9.56
N GLN A 94 -5.76 -11.27 8.38
CA GLN A 94 -5.43 -11.85 7.08
C GLN A 94 -4.98 -10.80 6.05
N GLY A 95 -5.04 -9.51 6.40
CA GLY A 95 -4.54 -8.44 5.54
C GLY A 95 -3.03 -8.54 5.30
N SER A 96 -2.60 -8.19 4.10
CA SER A 96 -1.19 -8.02 3.78
C SER A 96 -0.80 -6.56 3.92
N ILE A 97 0.39 -6.28 4.47
CA ILE A 97 0.93 -4.91 4.46
C ILE A 97 1.35 -4.56 3.03
N ALA A 98 0.88 -3.41 2.53
CA ALA A 98 1.34 -2.85 1.27
C ALA A 98 2.81 -2.40 1.41
N PRO A 99 3.77 -2.97 0.66
CA PRO A 99 5.19 -2.77 0.93
C PRO A 99 5.61 -1.30 0.93
N VAL A 100 5.26 -0.54 -0.11
CA VAL A 100 5.60 0.88 -0.24
C VAL A 100 4.97 1.73 0.89
N SER A 101 3.77 1.38 1.36
CA SER A 101 3.06 2.13 2.40
C SER A 101 3.82 2.21 3.73
N GLN A 102 4.58 1.17 4.06
CA GLN A 102 5.38 1.14 5.27
C GLN A 102 6.54 2.15 5.18
N PHE A 103 7.16 2.27 4.02
CA PHE A 103 8.21 3.26 3.76
C PHE A 103 7.67 4.68 3.70
N ALA A 104 6.45 4.85 3.22
CA ALA A 104 5.73 6.11 3.20
C ALA A 104 5.31 6.59 4.61
N GLY A 105 5.50 5.78 5.66
CA GLY A 105 5.09 6.11 7.03
C GLY A 105 3.58 6.03 7.26
N ILE A 106 2.84 5.36 6.37
CA ILE A 106 1.39 5.17 6.42
C ILE A 106 1.06 3.69 6.21
N PRO A 107 1.40 2.79 7.15
CA PRO A 107 1.28 1.35 6.93
C PRO A 107 -0.17 0.95 6.62
N LEU A 108 -0.41 0.42 5.42
CA LEU A 108 -1.72 -0.01 4.95
C LEU A 108 -1.83 -1.53 4.95
N PHE A 109 -2.89 -2.07 5.54
CA PHE A 109 -3.33 -3.43 5.26
C PHE A 109 -4.25 -3.43 4.05
N VAL A 110 -3.97 -4.34 3.11
CA VAL A 110 -4.81 -4.64 1.96
C VAL A 110 -5.33 -6.06 2.11
N TYR A 111 -6.64 -6.22 2.04
CA TYR A 111 -7.32 -7.52 2.11
C TYR A 111 -8.23 -7.71 0.89
N ARG A 112 -8.20 -8.91 0.30
CA ARG A 112 -9.05 -9.26 -0.83
C ARG A 112 -10.40 -9.70 -0.30
N ASP A 113 -11.45 -8.95 -0.62
CA ASP A 113 -12.82 -9.25 -0.17
C ASP A 113 -13.42 -10.43 -0.94
N THR A 114 -12.92 -10.69 -2.14
CA THR A 114 -13.43 -11.74 -3.03
C THR A 114 -12.30 -12.54 -3.67
N ASP A 115 -12.53 -13.83 -3.85
CA ASP A 115 -11.66 -14.69 -4.66
C ASP A 115 -11.87 -14.53 -6.18
N LYS A 116 -12.83 -13.67 -6.58
CA LYS A 116 -13.08 -13.38 -7.98
C LYS A 116 -11.85 -12.74 -8.61
N LYS A 117 -11.39 -13.32 -9.71
CA LYS A 117 -10.25 -12.83 -10.49
C LYS A 117 -10.68 -11.70 -11.43
N GLU A 118 -11.19 -10.62 -10.85
CA GLU A 118 -11.54 -9.40 -11.56
C GLU A 118 -10.31 -8.48 -11.65
N GLN A 119 -10.19 -7.74 -12.76
CA GLN A 119 -9.11 -6.78 -12.90
C GLN A 119 -9.29 -5.67 -11.85
N ASN A 120 -8.23 -5.46 -11.07
CA ASN A 120 -8.10 -4.34 -10.15
C ASN A 120 -6.63 -3.93 -10.12
N GLN A 121 -6.24 -3.19 -11.16
CA GLN A 121 -4.84 -2.78 -11.37
C GLN A 121 -4.35 -1.86 -10.25
N SER A 122 -5.24 -1.04 -9.67
CA SER A 122 -4.88 -0.18 -8.55
C SER A 122 -4.44 -0.99 -7.32
N ALA A 123 -5.12 -2.10 -7.01
CA ALA A 123 -4.70 -3.01 -5.95
C ALA A 123 -3.36 -3.68 -6.25
N THR A 124 -3.10 -4.02 -7.51
CA THR A 124 -1.79 -4.52 -7.96
C THR A 124 -0.70 -3.46 -7.71
N TYR A 125 -0.95 -2.20 -8.09
CA TYR A 125 0.01 -1.11 -7.96
C TYR A 125 0.32 -0.79 -6.49
N MET A 126 -0.69 -0.82 -5.62
CA MET A 126 -0.49 -0.61 -4.19
C MET A 126 0.38 -1.69 -3.53
N MET A 127 0.50 -2.86 -4.15
CA MET A 127 1.19 -4.04 -3.64
C MET A 127 2.53 -4.32 -4.32
N ILE A 128 3.07 -3.35 -5.08
CA ILE A 128 4.43 -3.46 -5.63
C ILE A 128 5.48 -3.57 -4.53
N ALA A 129 6.53 -4.33 -4.81
CA ALA A 129 7.74 -4.36 -4.02
C ALA A 129 8.62 -3.15 -4.37
N PRO A 130 9.12 -2.37 -3.40
CA PRO A 130 9.95 -1.20 -3.67
C PRO A 130 11.26 -1.53 -4.41
N GLU A 131 11.75 -2.76 -4.28
CA GLU A 131 12.98 -3.20 -4.93
C GLU A 131 12.84 -3.36 -6.45
N SER A 132 11.66 -3.76 -6.92
CA SER A 132 11.45 -4.18 -8.32
C SER A 132 10.37 -3.40 -9.06
N GLY A 133 9.54 -2.63 -8.34
CA GLY A 133 8.34 -2.02 -8.92
C GLY A 133 7.26 -3.04 -9.33
N LEU A 134 7.44 -4.33 -9.02
CA LEU A 134 6.52 -5.40 -9.39
C LEU A 134 5.73 -5.90 -8.19
N ALA A 135 4.45 -6.20 -8.40
CA ALA A 135 3.61 -6.83 -7.40
C ALA A 135 3.75 -8.36 -7.42
N PRO A 136 3.64 -9.04 -6.26
CA PRO A 136 3.54 -10.50 -6.24
C PRO A 136 2.36 -11.01 -7.08
N LEU A 137 2.51 -12.14 -7.76
CA LEU A 137 1.50 -12.72 -8.68
C LEU A 137 0.11 -12.89 -8.06
N ARG A 138 -0.02 -13.05 -6.74
CA ARG A 138 -1.32 -13.14 -6.06
C ARG A 138 -2.17 -11.87 -6.15
N TRP A 139 -1.52 -10.74 -6.45
CA TRP A 139 -2.16 -9.44 -6.65
C TRP A 139 -2.46 -9.17 -8.11
N ASP A 140 -2.11 -10.09 -9.02
CA ASP A 140 -2.69 -10.09 -10.36
C ASP A 140 -4.19 -10.37 -10.23
N ARG A 141 -5.01 -9.53 -10.87
CA ARG A 141 -6.49 -9.61 -10.82
C ARG A 141 -7.02 -9.75 -9.40
N ALA A 142 -6.64 -8.82 -8.53
CA ALA A 142 -6.92 -8.86 -7.09
C ALA A 142 -8.42 -8.89 -6.74
N GLY A 143 -9.32 -8.50 -7.67
CA GLY A 143 -10.74 -8.32 -7.39
C GLY A 143 -10.99 -7.14 -6.44
N THR A 144 -12.12 -7.16 -5.72
CA THR A 144 -12.42 -6.14 -4.72
C THR A 144 -11.48 -6.26 -3.52
N VAL A 145 -10.92 -5.14 -3.08
CA VAL A 145 -10.06 -5.07 -1.89
C VAL A 145 -10.57 -4.07 -0.87
N THR A 146 -10.44 -4.41 0.40
CA THR A 146 -10.58 -3.51 1.53
C THR A 146 -9.19 -3.06 1.98
N VAL A 147 -9.01 -1.74 2.11
CA VAL A 147 -7.77 -1.10 2.57
C VAL A 147 -8.05 -0.37 3.88
N VAL A 148 -7.21 -0.63 4.87
CA VAL A 148 -7.25 0.02 6.19
C VAL A 148 -5.85 0.44 6.60
N ARG A 149 -5.72 1.42 7.50
CA ARG A 149 -4.42 1.66 8.13
C ARG A 149 -4.16 0.65 9.23
N ALA A 150 -2.96 0.10 9.25
CA ALA A 150 -2.53 -0.89 10.22
C ALA A 150 -2.33 -0.31 11.62
N ASP A 151 -2.15 1.01 11.73
CA ASP A 151 -2.06 1.76 12.99
C ASP A 151 -3.42 2.15 13.58
N HIS A 152 -4.52 1.70 12.96
CA HIS A 152 -5.91 1.97 13.34
C HIS A 152 -6.37 3.42 13.17
N GLU A 153 -5.58 4.27 12.51
CA GLU A 153 -6.03 5.61 12.16
C GLU A 153 -7.04 5.56 10.98
N PRO A 154 -7.95 6.55 10.87
CA PRO A 154 -8.89 6.65 9.76
C PRO A 154 -8.18 6.75 8.40
N LEU A 155 -8.68 6.01 7.40
CA LEU A 155 -8.25 6.15 6.00
C LEU A 155 -9.35 6.79 5.17
N THR A 156 -9.01 7.81 4.37
CA THR A 156 -9.94 8.48 3.46
C THR A 156 -9.67 8.09 2.00
N PRO A 157 -10.69 8.16 1.11
CA PRO A 157 -10.49 7.93 -0.33
C PRO A 157 -9.37 8.77 -0.94
N VAL A 158 -9.32 10.07 -0.61
CA VAL A 158 -8.27 11.01 -1.09
C VAL A 158 -6.88 10.62 -0.60
N ALA A 159 -6.76 10.16 0.66
CA ALA A 159 -5.47 9.68 1.17
C ALA A 159 -5.01 8.42 0.42
N LEU A 160 -5.93 7.49 0.12
CA LEU A 160 -5.62 6.32 -0.67
C LEU A 160 -5.27 6.65 -2.12
N GLU A 161 -5.95 7.62 -2.73
CA GLU A 161 -5.66 8.12 -4.08
C GLU A 161 -4.23 8.67 -4.17
N MET A 162 -3.82 9.52 -3.23
CA MET A 162 -2.44 10.03 -3.19
C MET A 162 -1.41 8.89 -3.08
N TYR A 163 -1.70 7.87 -2.27
CA TYR A 163 -0.82 6.70 -2.16
C TYR A 163 -0.77 5.88 -3.46
N TRP A 164 -1.91 5.65 -4.12
CA TRP A 164 -1.96 4.95 -5.39
C TRP A 164 -1.20 5.71 -6.49
N MET A 165 -1.39 7.03 -6.58
CA MET A 165 -0.66 7.89 -7.52
C MET A 165 0.85 7.89 -7.25
N PHE A 166 1.25 7.85 -5.98
CA PHE A 166 2.65 7.70 -5.62
C PHE A 166 3.23 6.36 -6.10
N CYS A 167 2.50 5.25 -5.92
CA CYS A 167 2.91 3.95 -6.45
C CYS A 167 3.01 3.95 -7.99
N SER A 168 2.07 4.62 -8.67
CA SER A 168 2.12 4.80 -10.13
C SER A 168 3.39 5.55 -10.57
N LYS A 169 3.75 6.64 -9.88
CA LYS A 169 5.01 7.37 -10.10
C LYS A 169 6.23 6.47 -9.93
N LEU A 170 6.29 5.70 -8.84
CA LEU A 170 7.39 4.75 -8.62
C LEU A 170 7.52 3.72 -9.77
N ILE A 171 6.42 3.16 -10.25
CA ILE A 171 6.42 2.21 -11.38
C ILE A 171 6.96 2.88 -12.65
N SER A 172 6.57 4.12 -12.93
CA SER A 172 7.04 4.85 -14.11
C SER A 172 8.55 5.12 -14.09
N MET A 173 9.16 5.19 -12.90
CA MET A 173 10.60 5.41 -12.74
C MET A 173 11.43 4.14 -12.84
N CYS A 174 10.86 2.96 -12.51
CA CYS A 174 11.62 1.70 -12.43
C CYS A 174 12.32 1.26 -13.73
N PRO A 175 11.75 1.40 -14.95
CA PRO A 175 12.41 0.93 -16.17
C PRO A 175 13.71 1.68 -16.50
N ASP A 176 13.79 2.96 -16.14
CA ASP A 176 14.88 3.85 -16.52
C ASP A 176 15.85 4.13 -15.36
N ASP A 177 15.35 4.14 -14.11
CA ASP A 177 16.12 4.49 -12.92
C ASP A 177 15.59 3.82 -11.64
N GLU A 178 15.84 2.51 -11.51
CA GLU A 178 15.54 1.75 -10.30
C GLU A 178 16.13 2.41 -9.04
N ALA A 179 17.33 2.99 -9.14
CA ALA A 179 18.00 3.60 -7.99
C ALA A 179 17.26 4.84 -7.48
N ASP A 180 16.73 5.67 -8.37
CA ASP A 180 15.95 6.85 -8.00
C ASP A 180 14.56 6.49 -7.49
N ALA A 181 13.88 5.52 -8.10
CA ALA A 181 12.61 5.00 -7.58
C ALA A 181 12.78 4.48 -6.13
N GLN A 182 13.90 3.80 -5.87
CA GLN A 182 14.25 3.31 -4.55
C GLN A 182 14.51 4.44 -3.55
N LYS A 183 15.22 5.50 -3.94
CA LYS A 183 15.47 6.66 -3.06
C LYS A 183 14.17 7.31 -2.61
N MET A 184 13.16 7.38 -3.49
CA MET A 184 11.86 7.95 -3.18
C MET A 184 11.05 7.15 -2.16
N CYS A 185 11.40 5.89 -1.87
CA CYS A 185 10.71 5.05 -0.91
C CYS A 185 11.07 5.43 0.55
N ASN A 186 10.70 6.62 0.97
CA ASN A 186 10.82 7.09 2.36
C ASN A 186 9.71 8.10 2.73
N PRO A 187 9.50 8.38 4.02
CA PRO A 187 8.40 9.23 4.45
C PRO A 187 8.49 10.67 3.94
N ASN A 188 9.70 11.22 3.80
CA ASN A 188 9.90 12.62 3.41
C ASN A 188 9.51 12.84 1.95
N ASP A 189 9.92 11.93 1.06
CA ASP A 189 9.61 12.01 -0.37
C ASP A 189 8.13 11.73 -0.64
N PHE A 190 7.51 10.79 0.10
CA PHE A 190 6.06 10.61 0.03
C PHE A 190 5.32 11.88 0.49
N GLN A 191 5.75 12.52 1.58
CA GLN A 191 5.16 13.77 2.04
C GLN A 191 5.37 14.92 1.05
N ALA A 192 6.54 15.00 0.41
CA ALA A 192 6.82 15.98 -0.65
C ALA A 192 5.88 15.77 -1.84
N PHE A 193 5.75 14.53 -2.31
CA PHE A 193 4.79 14.16 -3.33
C PHE A 193 3.35 14.54 -2.95
N CYS A 194 2.92 14.27 -1.71
CA CYS A 194 1.59 14.68 -1.25
C CYS A 194 1.37 16.20 -1.25
N ARG A 195 2.41 17.02 -1.03
CA ARG A 195 2.30 18.48 -1.10
C ARG A 195 2.16 18.93 -2.55
N GLU A 196 3.06 18.47 -3.42
CA GLU A 196 3.05 18.77 -4.86
C GLU A 196 1.72 18.36 -5.50
N TYR A 197 1.22 17.16 -5.18
CA TYR A 197 -0.05 16.65 -5.69
C TYR A 197 -1.24 17.55 -5.32
N LYS A 198 -1.23 18.12 -4.10
CA LYS A 198 -2.28 19.04 -3.62
C LYS A 198 -2.18 20.43 -4.24
N GLU A 199 -0.96 20.93 -4.43
CA GLU A 199 -0.69 22.28 -4.93
C GLU A 199 -0.83 22.38 -6.45
N GLY A 200 -0.35 21.37 -7.17
CA GLY A 200 -0.34 21.36 -8.65
C GLY A 200 -1.71 21.14 -9.28
N GLY A 201 -2.78 20.98 -8.50
CA GLY A 201 -4.09 20.60 -9.03
C GLY A 201 -4.04 19.31 -9.85
N ALA A 202 -3.02 18.46 -9.67
CA ALA A 202 -2.63 17.34 -10.55
C ALA A 202 -3.76 16.34 -10.84
N SER A 203 -4.81 16.35 -10.02
CA SER A 203 -6.09 15.71 -10.32
C SER A 203 -6.76 16.18 -11.64
N GLN A 204 -6.42 17.36 -12.16
CA GLN A 204 -6.94 17.91 -13.42
C GLN A 204 -6.08 17.53 -14.61
N GLU A 205 -4.74 17.63 -14.53
CA GLU A 205 -3.85 17.27 -15.64
C GLU A 205 -3.88 15.76 -15.98
N TYR A 206 -4.00 14.89 -14.98
CA TYR A 206 -4.15 13.44 -15.23
C TYR A 206 -5.49 13.09 -15.89
N LYS A 207 -6.57 13.84 -15.60
CA LYS A 207 -7.87 13.65 -16.25
C LYS A 207 -7.88 14.12 -17.71
N GLU A 208 -6.99 15.04 -18.08
CA GLU A 208 -6.88 15.56 -19.44
C GLU A 208 -5.86 14.78 -20.29
N GLY A 209 -4.83 14.19 -19.67
CA GLY A 209 -3.78 13.42 -20.35
C GLY A 209 -4.13 11.96 -20.70
N GLU A 210 -5.07 11.32 -19.99
CA GLU A 210 -5.59 9.98 -20.33
C GLU A 210 -6.90 10.02 -21.13
N GLY A 211 -7.22 11.19 -21.72
CA GLY A 211 -8.33 11.39 -22.66
C GLY A 211 -8.07 10.81 -24.06
N SER A 212 -7.56 9.58 -24.17
CA SER A 212 -7.63 8.78 -25.41
C SER A 212 -7.45 7.27 -25.15
N MET A 213 -8.25 6.72 -24.25
CA MET A 213 -8.78 5.36 -24.38
C MET A 213 -10.27 5.38 -24.00
N ASN A 214 -11.08 5.89 -24.94
CA ASN A 214 -12.53 5.73 -25.06
C ASN A 214 -13.46 6.39 -24.02
N GLY A 215 -13.74 7.68 -24.24
CA GLY A 215 -15.11 8.20 -24.34
C GLY A 215 -15.93 8.46 -23.06
N VAL A 216 -16.50 9.68 -23.03
CA VAL A 216 -17.66 10.18 -22.25
C VAL A 216 -17.51 10.43 -20.73
N GLY A 217 -16.87 11.57 -20.42
CA GLY A 217 -17.39 12.71 -19.64
C GLY A 217 -18.11 12.53 -18.29
N ALA A 218 -17.60 13.20 -17.25
CA ALA A 218 -18.40 13.91 -16.24
C ALA A 218 -17.55 14.88 -15.38
N LEU A 219 -17.99 16.14 -15.30
CA LEU A 219 -17.62 17.11 -14.26
C LEU A 219 -18.20 16.69 -12.89
N VAL A 220 -17.54 17.08 -11.78
CA VAL A 220 -18.09 17.93 -10.69
C VAL A 220 -17.08 18.05 -9.52
N ALA A 221 -17.12 19.24 -8.92
CA ALA A 221 -16.28 19.83 -7.87
C ALA A 221 -16.29 19.12 -6.50
N LEU A 222 -15.30 19.46 -5.67
CA LEU A 222 -15.52 19.80 -4.25
C LEU A 222 -14.33 20.56 -3.65
N ALA A 223 -14.58 21.81 -3.25
CA ALA A 223 -13.72 22.61 -2.39
C ALA A 223 -14.19 22.47 -0.93
N SER A 224 -13.34 21.92 -0.06
CA SER A 224 -13.22 22.18 1.40
C SER A 224 -12.73 20.93 2.13
N ALA A 225 -11.41 20.78 2.21
CA ALA A 225 -10.77 19.85 3.16
C ALA A 225 -9.47 20.40 3.77
N SER A 226 -9.22 21.72 3.70
CA SER A 226 -7.93 22.29 4.13
C SER A 226 -7.72 22.31 5.65
N ALA A 227 -8.77 22.33 6.48
CA ALA A 227 -8.60 22.50 7.94
C ALA A 227 -8.28 21.19 8.70
N LEU A 228 -8.87 20.05 8.30
CA LEU A 228 -8.62 18.75 8.96
C LEU A 228 -7.29 18.10 8.53
N VAL A 229 -6.81 18.43 7.33
CA VAL A 229 -5.55 17.90 6.78
C VAL A 229 -4.32 18.60 7.37
N LEU A 230 -4.43 19.87 7.74
CA LEU A 230 -3.40 20.60 8.50
C LEU A 230 -3.24 20.07 9.93
N ALA A 231 -4.32 19.56 10.54
CA ALA A 231 -4.25 18.90 11.85
C ALA A 231 -3.51 17.55 11.77
N PHE A 232 -3.66 16.82 10.66
CA PHE A 232 -2.95 15.56 10.41
C PHE A 232 -1.45 15.76 10.17
N ALA A 233 -1.07 16.82 9.42
CA ALA A 233 0.33 17.18 9.22
C ALA A 233 1.00 17.74 10.49
N ARG A 234 0.28 18.50 11.32
CA ARG A 234 0.83 19.05 12.58
C ARG A 234 1.12 17.98 13.64
N ARG A 235 0.34 16.90 13.70
CA ARG A 235 0.57 15.81 14.68
C ARG A 235 1.81 14.96 14.36
N LEU A 236 2.31 15.03 13.14
CA LEU A 236 3.57 14.40 12.70
C LEU A 236 4.80 15.31 12.85
N LEU A 237 4.62 16.62 13.08
CA LEU A 237 5.72 17.59 13.12
C LEU A 237 6.14 17.99 14.54
N TYR A 238 5.30 17.76 15.56
CA TYR A 238 5.56 18.22 16.94
C TYR A 238 5.05 17.24 18.04
N GLY A 239 4.84 15.97 17.70
CA GLY A 239 4.42 14.92 18.63
C GLY A 239 5.47 13.83 18.77
#